data_AF-A0A224Z0E4-F1
#
_entry.id   AF-A0A224Z0E4-F1
#
_cell.length_a   1.000
_cell.length_b   1.000
_cell.length_c   1.000
_cell.angle_alpha   90.00
_cell.angle_beta   90.00
_cell.angle_gamma   90.00
#
_symmetry.space_group_name_H-M   'P 1'
#
loop_
_entity.id
_entity.type
_entity.pdbx_description
1 polymer ?
#
loop_
_entity_poly.entity_id
_entity_poly.type
_entity_poly.pdbx_seq_one_letter_code
_entity_poly.pdbx_strand_id
1 'polypeptide(L)'
;MPTRNREKRDSTCFVPGCNSGYRSCKTKFSLFRAPKEPERLQQWARNIKRGGKTLDDACVVCERHFEPSFIERTFKIVIQGKVEEIPTDVPLLVKVAVPTIFPDAPKYLSKCLSKWRFDVPFGPS
;
A
#
# COMPACT_ATOMS: atom_id res chain seq x y z
N MET A 1 19.56 -15.73 22.09
CA MET A 1 19.16 -14.56 21.28
C MET A 1 18.43 -15.08 20.05
N PRO A 2 17.11 -14.95 19.91
CA PRO A 2 16.46 -15.37 18.67
C PRO A 2 16.96 -14.41 17.57
N THR A 3 17.78 -14.93 16.66
CA THR A 3 18.16 -14.21 15.46
C THR A 3 16.86 -13.92 14.73
N ARG A 4 16.51 -12.63 14.63
CA ARG A 4 15.33 -12.16 13.93
C ARG A 4 15.50 -12.61 12.48
N ASN A 5 14.92 -13.77 12.14
CA ASN A 5 14.88 -14.31 10.79
C ASN A 5 14.08 -13.32 9.96
N ARG A 6 14.77 -12.32 9.42
CA ARG A 6 14.19 -11.29 8.58
C ARG A 6 13.92 -11.98 7.26
N GLU A 7 12.72 -12.55 7.14
CA GLU A 7 12.19 -13.06 5.88
C GLU A 7 12.59 -12.07 4.77
N LYS A 8 13.25 -12.60 3.72
CA LYS A 8 13.76 -11.79 2.61
C LYS A 8 12.57 -11.04 2.01
N ARG A 9 12.60 -9.71 2.12
CA ARG A 9 11.62 -8.80 1.51
C ARG A 9 12.34 -7.89 0.54
N ASP A 10 11.68 -7.56 -0.56
CA ASP A 10 12.18 -6.59 -1.51
C ASP A 10 12.41 -5.24 -0.81
N SER A 11 13.46 -4.53 -1.23
CA SER A 11 13.73 -3.16 -0.77
C SER A 11 13.24 -2.11 -1.77
N THR A 12 12.69 -2.54 -2.91
CA THR A 12 12.21 -1.67 -4.00
C THR A 12 10.72 -1.82 -4.18
N CYS A 13 10.05 -0.71 -4.49
CA CYS A 13 8.62 -0.73 -4.74
C CYS A 13 8.29 -1.58 -5.99
N PHE A 14 7.26 -2.42 -5.88
CA PHE A 14 6.82 -3.29 -6.96
C PHE A 14 6.09 -2.53 -8.09
N VAL A 15 5.57 -1.33 -7.82
CA VAL A 15 4.77 -0.56 -8.77
C VAL A 15 5.61 -0.11 -9.97
N PRO A 16 5.15 -0.32 -11.22
CA PRO A 16 5.88 0.13 -12.41
C PRO A 16 6.05 1.65 -12.41
N GLY A 17 7.24 2.12 -12.81
CA GLY A 17 7.61 3.54 -12.79
C GLY A 17 8.04 4.07 -11.41
N CYS A 18 7.71 3.38 -10.32
CA CYS A 18 8.10 3.85 -9.00
C CYS A 18 9.59 3.60 -8.73
N ASN A 19 10.33 4.67 -8.43
CA ASN A 19 11.74 4.61 -8.04
C ASN A 19 11.95 4.45 -6.52
N SER A 20 10.90 4.29 -5.73
CA SER A 20 11.02 4.17 -4.27
C SER A 20 11.83 2.93 -3.89
N GLY A 21 12.85 3.11 -3.04
CA GLY A 21 13.75 2.05 -2.62
C GLY A 21 14.95 1.81 -3.54
N TYR A 22 15.00 2.45 -4.71
CA TYR A 22 16.21 2.49 -5.53
C TYR A 22 17.22 3.47 -4.94
N ARG A 23 18.52 3.23 -5.16
CA ARG A 23 19.60 4.13 -4.68
C ARG A 23 19.48 5.55 -5.23
N SER A 24 18.83 5.73 -6.38
CA SER A 24 18.58 7.03 -7.01
C SER A 24 17.49 7.85 -6.31
N CYS A 25 16.65 7.23 -5.48
CA CYS A 25 15.58 7.93 -4.77
C CYS A 25 16.14 8.58 -3.50
N LYS A 26 16.17 9.91 -3.47
CA LYS A 26 16.64 10.67 -2.30
C LYS A 26 15.63 10.66 -1.14
N THR A 27 14.35 10.46 -1.45
CA THR A 27 13.27 10.45 -0.46
C THR A 27 13.02 9.05 0.07
N LYS A 28 12.95 8.91 1.39
CA LYS A 28 12.59 7.65 2.05
C LYS A 28 11.07 7.58 2.17
N PHE A 29 10.51 6.49 1.65
CA PHE A 29 9.10 6.16 1.77
C PHE A 29 8.95 4.87 2.57
N SER A 30 7.88 4.80 3.35
CA SER A 30 7.49 3.59 4.07
C SER A 30 7.09 2.51 3.06
N LEU A 31 7.62 1.30 3.25
CA LEU A 31 7.39 0.15 2.38
C LEU A 31 6.49 -0.85 3.10
N PHE A 32 5.34 -1.16 2.50
CA PHE A 32 4.39 -2.13 3.00
C PHE A 32 4.53 -3.44 2.25
N ARG A 33 4.62 -4.54 2.99
CA ARG A 33 4.69 -5.88 2.41
C ARG A 33 3.35 -6.24 1.78
N ALA A 34 3.39 -6.97 0.67
CA ALA A 34 2.18 -7.53 0.09
C ALA A 34 1.45 -8.41 1.14
N PRO A 35 0.11 -8.39 1.15
CA PRO A 35 -0.67 -9.23 2.05
C PRO A 35 -0.42 -10.71 1.74
N LYS A 36 -0.28 -11.54 2.79
CA LYS A 36 -0.19 -13.01 2.64
C LYS A 36 -1.52 -13.63 2.18
N GLU A 37 -2.61 -12.89 2.34
CA GLU A 37 -3.97 -13.32 2.01
C GLU A 37 -4.18 -13.25 0.49
N PRO A 38 -4.53 -14.37 -0.18
CA PRO A 38 -4.52 -14.46 -1.64
C PRO A 38 -5.52 -13.51 -2.29
N GLU A 39 -6.69 -13.30 -1.68
CA GLU A 39 -7.72 -12.39 -2.20
C GLU A 39 -7.23 -10.94 -2.25
N ARG A 40 -6.60 -10.48 -1.16
CA ARG A 40 -6.04 -9.14 -1.07
C ARG A 40 -4.82 -8.98 -1.97
N LEU A 41 -4.00 -10.02 -2.08
CA LEU A 41 -2.85 -10.03 -2.98
C LEU A 41 -3.31 -9.91 -4.44
N GLN A 42 -4.39 -10.61 -4.81
CA GLN A 42 -5.03 -10.45 -6.12
C GLN A 42 -5.59 -9.03 -6.31
N GLN A 43 -6.24 -8.44 -5.32
CA GLN A 43 -6.71 -7.06 -5.41
C GLN A 43 -5.56 -6.07 -5.65
N TRP A 44 -4.43 -6.25 -4.96
CA TRP A 44 -3.23 -5.43 -5.18
C TRP A 44 -2.68 -5.64 -6.60
N ALA A 45 -2.54 -6.89 -7.04
CA ALA A 45 -2.05 -7.20 -8.38
C ALA A 45 -2.96 -6.61 -9.48
N ARG A 46 -4.29 -6.69 -9.32
CA ARG A 46 -5.30 -6.13 -10.23
C ARG A 46 -5.20 -4.61 -10.34
N ASN A 47 -4.87 -3.91 -9.25
CA ASN A 47 -4.72 -2.46 -9.26
C ASN A 47 -3.38 -2.03 -9.89
N ILE A 48 -2.28 -2.70 -9.54
CA ILE A 48 -0.94 -2.34 -10.01
C ILE A 48 -0.77 -2.62 -11.51
N LYS A 49 -1.49 -3.62 -12.07
CA LYS A 49 -1.50 -3.99 -13.49
C LYS A 49 -0.10 -4.13 -14.10
N ARG A 50 0.84 -4.73 -13.36
CA ARG A 50 2.21 -4.93 -13.84
C ARG A 50 2.26 -6.15 -14.77
N GLY A 51 2.38 -5.91 -16.07
CA GLY A 51 2.65 -6.97 -17.04
C GLY A 51 4.01 -7.64 -16.79
N GLY A 52 4.05 -8.97 -16.78
CA GLY A 52 5.28 -9.77 -16.75
C GLY A 52 5.88 -10.07 -15.38
N LYS A 53 5.31 -9.56 -14.28
CA LYS A 53 5.71 -9.95 -12.91
C LYS A 53 4.49 -10.18 -12.03
N THR A 54 4.47 -11.30 -11.34
CA THR A 54 3.46 -11.63 -10.33
C THR A 54 3.82 -10.94 -9.02
N LEU A 55 2.81 -10.43 -8.32
CA LEU A 55 2.99 -9.92 -6.96
C LEU A 55 3.16 -11.13 -6.02
N ASP A 56 4.25 -11.18 -5.28
CA ASP A 56 4.54 -12.22 -4.29
C ASP A 56 4.54 -11.64 -2.87
N ASP A 57 4.49 -12.47 -1.83
CA ASP A 57 4.54 -11.99 -0.44
C ASP A 57 5.88 -11.31 -0.10
N ALA A 58 6.96 -11.62 -0.84
CA ALA A 58 8.24 -10.93 -0.70
C ALA A 58 8.20 -9.48 -1.23
N CYS A 59 7.26 -9.17 -2.12
CA CYS A 59 7.15 -7.87 -2.75
C CYS A 59 6.64 -6.79 -1.79
N VAL A 60 7.06 -5.55 -2.04
CA VAL A 60 6.67 -4.39 -1.23
C VAL A 60 6.13 -3.26 -2.11
N VAL A 61 5.21 -2.47 -1.55
CA VAL A 61 4.63 -1.28 -2.20
C VAL A 61 4.82 -0.08 -1.27
N CYS A 62 5.28 1.05 -1.80
CA CYS A 62 5.50 2.23 -0.96
C CYS A 62 4.21 3.01 -0.66
N GLU A 63 4.23 3.77 0.43
CA GLU A 63 3.08 4.54 0.93
C GLU A 63 2.46 5.50 -0.09
N ARG A 64 3.23 6.00 -1.06
CA ARG A 64 2.72 6.89 -2.12
C ARG A 64 1.60 6.30 -2.97
N HIS A 65 1.47 4.98 -2.96
CA HIS A 65 0.46 4.27 -3.74
C HIS A 65 -0.83 4.01 -2.97
N PHE A 66 -0.86 4.30 -1.66
CA PHE A 66 -2.03 4.16 -0.81
C PHE A 66 -2.57 5.53 -0.44
N GLU A 67 -3.87 5.60 -0.15
CA GLU A 67 -4.39 6.81 0.47
C GLU A 67 -3.81 6.97 1.88
N PRO A 68 -3.40 8.19 2.28
CA PRO A 68 -2.84 8.44 3.60
C PRO A 68 -3.82 8.12 4.72
N SER A 69 -5.13 8.19 4.46
CA SER A 69 -6.19 7.79 5.40
C SER A 69 -6.15 6.32 5.78
N PHE A 70 -5.55 5.46 4.95
CA PHE A 70 -5.37 4.04 5.24
C PHE A 70 -3.99 3.71 5.85
N ILE A 71 -3.19 4.73 6.17
CA ILE A 71 -1.87 4.57 6.76
C ILE A 71 -1.93 5.06 8.20
N GLU A 72 -1.99 4.11 9.13
CA GLU A 72 -2.00 4.39 10.56
C GLU A 72 -0.55 4.59 11.03
N ARG A 73 -0.24 5.83 11.38
CA ARG A 73 1.06 6.22 11.97
C ARG A 73 0.99 6.40 13.48
N THR A 74 -0.20 6.21 14.06
CA THR A 74 -0.46 6.30 15.50
C THR A 74 -1.20 5.05 15.95
N PHE A 75 -1.01 4.66 17.21
CA PHE A 75 -1.81 3.64 17.86
C PHE A 75 -2.47 4.22 19.11
N LYS A 76 -3.70 3.80 19.36
CA LYS A 76 -4.50 4.25 20.50
C LYS A 76 -4.28 3.29 21.66
N ILE A 77 -3.82 3.80 22.79
CA ILE A 77 -3.80 3.05 24.05
C ILE A 77 -4.62 3.75 25.11
N VAL A 78 -5.22 2.95 25.99
CA VAL A 78 -5.94 3.48 27.14
C VAL A 78 -4.97 3.49 28.32
N ILE A 79 -4.51 4.68 28.70
CA ILE A 79 -3.73 4.89 29.92
C ILE A 79 -4.68 5.51 30.95
N GLN A 80 -4.89 4.84 32.08
CA GLN A 80 -5.71 5.36 33.18
C GLN A 80 -7.13 5.81 32.76
N GLY A 81 -7.76 5.09 31.82
CA GLY A 81 -9.10 5.42 31.31
C GLY A 81 -9.15 6.53 30.25
N LYS A 82 -8.01 7.11 29.89
CA LYS A 82 -7.89 8.10 28.81
C LYS A 82 -7.27 7.46 27.57
N VAL A 83 -7.92 7.67 26.42
CA VAL A 83 -7.39 7.24 25.12
C VAL A 83 -6.31 8.23 24.71
N GLU A 84 -5.07 7.76 24.61
CA GLU A 84 -3.94 8.55 24.09
C GLU A 84 -3.45 7.97 22.76
N GLU A 85 -3.14 8.85 21.81
CA GLU A 85 -2.62 8.51 20.50
C GLU A 85 -1.10 8.68 20.49
N ILE A 86 -0.38 7.56 20.39
CA ILE A 86 1.08 7.54 20.38
C ILE A 86 1.56 7.27 18.95
N PRO A 87 2.55 8.01 18.44
CA PRO A 87 3.13 7.73 17.13
C PRO A 87 3.87 6.39 17.10
N THR A 88 3.64 5.60 16.06
CA THR A 88 4.34 4.34 15.79
C THR A 88 5.58 4.60 14.92
N ASP A 89 6.72 4.01 15.29
CA ASP A 89 7.94 4.05 14.46
C ASP A 89 7.75 3.32 13.11
N VAL A 90 6.91 2.28 13.09
CA VAL A 90 6.55 1.54 11.88
C VAL A 90 5.09 1.83 11.54
N PRO A 91 4.79 2.51 10.43
CA PRO A 91 3.42 2.73 10.02
C PRO A 91 2.74 1.40 9.69
N LEU A 92 1.47 1.28 10.05
CA LEU A 92 0.64 0.15 9.67
C LEU A 92 -0.26 0.55 8.51
N LEU A 93 -0.47 -0.42 7.61
CA LEU A 93 -1.43 -0.28 6.54
C LEU A 93 -2.73 -0.98 6.96
N VAL A 94 -3.85 -0.27 6.89
CA VAL A 94 -5.16 -0.81 7.20
C VAL A 94 -5.45 -2.02 6.30
N LYS A 95 -6.11 -3.05 6.83
CA LYS A 95 -6.35 -4.30 6.08
C LYS A 95 -7.16 -4.10 4.79
N VAL A 96 -8.05 -3.11 4.74
CA VAL A 96 -8.83 -2.83 3.52
C VAL A 96 -8.06 -2.00 2.50
N ALA A 97 -6.87 -1.51 2.84
CA ALA A 97 -6.11 -0.65 1.95
C ALA A 97 -5.62 -1.41 0.72
N VAL A 98 -5.85 -0.81 -0.44
CA VAL A 98 -5.35 -1.28 -1.73
C VAL A 98 -4.60 -0.14 -2.41
N PRO A 99 -3.57 -0.44 -3.23
CA PRO A 99 -2.84 0.61 -3.92
C PRO A 99 -3.71 1.19 -5.03
N THR A 100 -4.11 2.45 -4.91
CA THR A 100 -4.99 3.14 -5.87
C THR A 100 -4.29 4.29 -6.59
N ILE A 101 -3.18 4.80 -6.04
CA ILE A 101 -2.52 6.02 -6.52
C ILE A 101 -1.31 5.63 -7.38
N PHE A 102 -1.36 5.92 -8.68
CA PHE A 102 -0.30 5.57 -9.65
C PHE A 102 0.16 6.78 -10.47
N PRO A 103 0.92 7.72 -9.88
CA PRO A 103 1.31 8.97 -10.54
C PRO A 103 2.32 8.74 -11.68
N ASP A 104 3.07 7.64 -11.63
CA ASP A 104 4.13 7.29 -12.59
C ASP A 104 3.65 6.31 -13.68
N ALA A 105 2.35 5.99 -13.70
CA ALA A 105 1.80 5.10 -14.71
C ALA A 105 1.87 5.78 -16.09
N PRO A 106 2.37 5.08 -17.14
CA PRO A 106 2.41 5.66 -18.46
C PRO A 106 0.99 5.96 -18.96
N LYS A 107 0.82 7.09 -19.67
CA LYS A 107 -0.49 7.64 -20.09
C LYS A 107 -1.38 6.68 -20.90
N TYR A 108 -0.81 5.59 -21.45
CA TYR A 108 -1.60 4.57 -22.14
C TYR A 108 -2.32 3.61 -21.16
N LEU A 109 -1.84 3.48 -19.93
CA LEU A 109 -2.42 2.63 -18.88
C LEU A 109 -3.59 3.32 -18.15
N SER A 110 -3.63 4.66 -18.16
CA SER A 110 -4.65 5.48 -17.47
C SER A 110 -6.01 5.50 -18.18
N LYS A 111 -6.13 4.91 -19.39
CA LYS A 111 -7.37 4.94 -20.20
C LYS A 111 -8.51 4.08 -19.65
N CYS A 112 -8.32 3.38 -18.53
CA CYS A 112 -9.34 2.55 -17.89
C CYS A 112 -9.62 2.92 -16.41
N LEU A 113 -9.25 4.13 -15.98
CA LEU A 113 -9.57 4.65 -14.63
C LEU A 113 -10.57 5.82 -14.64
N SER A 114 -11.00 6.31 -15.82
CA SER A 114 -11.91 7.47 -15.92
C SER A 114 -13.40 7.11 -16.05
N LYS A 115 -13.79 5.83 -16.00
CA LYS A 115 -15.20 5.42 -16.16
C LYS A 115 -15.82 4.69 -14.97
N TRP A 116 -15.20 4.74 -13.79
CA TRP A 116 -15.88 4.46 -12.53
C TRP A 116 -15.99 5.75 -11.72
N ARG A 117 -16.68 6.74 -12.30
CA ARG A 117 -17.49 7.65 -11.48
C ARG A 117 -18.61 6.78 -10.92
N PHE A 118 -18.75 6.79 -9.61
CA PHE A 118 -19.85 6.19 -8.89
C PHE A 118 -21.16 6.86 -9.36
N ASP A 119 -21.83 6.27 -10.35
CA ASP A 119 -23.28 6.35 -10.44
C ASP A 119 -23.84 5.28 -9.50
N VAL A 120 -23.78 5.57 -8.21
CA VAL A 120 -24.66 4.94 -7.23
C VAL A 120 -25.85 5.89 -7.13
N PRO A 121 -26.98 5.64 -7.83
CA PRO A 121 -28.22 6.24 -7.40
C PRO A 121 -28.53 5.62 -6.04
N PHE A 122 -28.27 6.40 -4.99
CA PHE A 122 -28.98 6.29 -3.73
C PHE A 122 -30.48 6.26 -4.07
N GLY A 123 -31.09 5.08 -4.04
CA GLY A 123 -32.47 4.99 -3.58
C GLY A 123 -32.51 5.51 -2.15
N PRO A 124 -33.55 6.27 -1.77
CA PRO A 124 -34.72 5.55 -1.25
C PRO A 124 -36.09 6.18 -1.56
N SER A 125 -37.10 5.33 -1.34
CA SER A 125 -38.54 5.54 -1.12
C SER A 125 -39.43 5.80 -2.33
#